data_AF-N1U1Q4-F1
#
_entry.id   AF-N1U1Q4-F1
#
_cell.length_a   1.000
_cell.length_b   1.000
_cell.length_c   1.000
_cell.angle_alpha   90.00
_cell.angle_beta   90.00
_cell.angle_gamma   90.00
#
_symmetry.space_group_name_H-M   'P 1'
#
loop_
_entity.id
_entity.type
_entity.pdbx_description
1 polymer ?
#
loop_
_entity_poly.entity_id
_entity_poly.type
_entity_poly.pdbx_seq_one_letter_code
_entity_poly.pdbx_strand_id
1 'polypeptide(L)'
;MECERTLESKGREYSIVSFLMLKENRRELIDGAGDIYHVSGAAWRRGYNRVLSEEYLREAEIFSACGGAMAVRTEVYERLGGFDPDFFVTWKILI
;
A
#
# COMPACT_ATOMS: atom_id res chain seq x y z
N MET A 1 8.72 -14.46 5.14
CA MET A 1 10.14 -14.46 4.71
C MET A 1 10.55 -13.28 3.81
N GLU A 2 9.84 -12.93 2.73
CA GLU A 2 10.23 -11.74 1.91
C GLU A 2 9.70 -10.43 2.48
N CYS A 3 8.41 -10.36 2.84
CA CYS A 3 7.83 -9.17 3.49
C CYS A 3 8.57 -8.80 4.80
N GLU A 4 8.90 -9.78 5.64
CA GLU A 4 9.66 -9.56 6.88
C GLU A 4 11.05 -8.98 6.60
N ARG A 5 11.77 -9.50 5.60
CA ARG A 5 13.07 -8.94 5.19
C ARG A 5 12.94 -7.50 4.68
N THR A 6 11.91 -7.20 3.90
CA THR A 6 11.63 -5.82 3.47
C THR A 6 11.36 -4.93 4.67
N LEU A 7 10.56 -5.39 5.64
CA LEU A 7 10.26 -4.61 6.85
C LEU A 7 11.47 -4.44 7.77
N GLU A 8 12.33 -5.44 7.91
CA GLU A 8 13.56 -5.34 8.70
C GLU A 8 14.57 -4.38 8.07
N SER A 9 14.71 -4.43 6.74
CA SER A 9 15.66 -3.58 6.00
C SER A 9 15.17 -2.14 5.85
N LYS A 10 13.90 -1.93 5.48
CA LYS A 10 13.31 -0.62 5.20
C LYS A 10 12.68 0.02 6.44
N GLY A 11 12.37 -0.77 7.46
CA GLY A 11 11.77 -0.31 8.71
C GLY A 11 12.70 0.54 9.57
N ARG A 12 13.81 1.07 9.07
CA ARG A 12 14.53 2.19 9.70
C ARG A 12 14.36 3.51 8.94
N GLU A 13 14.06 3.44 7.65
CA GLU A 13 13.97 4.59 6.75
C GLU A 13 12.51 5.00 6.53
N TYR A 14 11.60 4.03 6.44
CA TYR A 14 10.17 4.27 6.19
C TYR A 14 9.32 3.95 7.41
N SER A 15 8.23 4.68 7.58
CA SER A 15 7.23 4.44 8.64
C SER A 15 6.02 3.67 8.14
N ILE A 16 5.77 3.68 6.83
CA ILE A 16 4.70 2.95 6.15
C ILE A 16 5.30 2.29 4.91
N VAL A 17 4.97 1.03 4.69
CA VAL A 17 5.35 0.26 3.51
C VAL A 17 4.09 -0.33 2.89
N SER A 18 3.96 -0.25 1.57
CA SER A 18 2.86 -0.87 0.82
C SER A 18 3.37 -2.05 0.00
N PHE A 19 2.50 -3.03 -0.21
CA PHE A 19 2.75 -4.15 -1.10
C PHE A 19 1.96 -3.98 -2.40
N LEU A 20 2.52 -4.45 -3.51
CA LEU A 20 1.82 -4.53 -4.79
C LEU A 20 0.64 -5.49 -4.67
N MET A 21 -0.55 -5.04 -5.08
CA MET A 21 -1.75 -5.86 -5.14
C MET A 21 -2.07 -6.24 -6.58
N LEU A 22 -2.33 -7.53 -6.80
CA LEU A 22 -2.78 -8.09 -8.08
C LEU A 22 -4.27 -8.43 -8.00
N LYS A 23 -4.95 -8.46 -9.13
CA LYS A 23 -6.36 -8.86 -9.16
C LYS A 23 -6.50 -10.35 -8.88
N GLU A 24 -7.40 -10.70 -7.97
CA GLU A 24 -7.66 -12.09 -7.55
C GLU A 24 -7.91 -13.03 -8.74
N ASN A 25 -8.81 -12.61 -9.64
CA ASN A 25 -9.23 -13.42 -10.80
C ASN A 25 -8.34 -13.25 -12.05
N ARG A 26 -7.39 -12.30 -12.04
CA ARG A 26 -6.51 -11.95 -13.18
C ARG A 26 -5.16 -11.45 -12.66
N ARG A 27 -4.30 -12.38 -12.23
CA ARG A 27 -3.02 -12.06 -11.57
C ARG A 27 -2.01 -11.34 -12.47
N GLU A 28 -2.22 -11.39 -13.78
CA GLU A 28 -1.50 -10.59 -14.76
C GLU A 28 -1.89 -9.11 -14.71
N LEU A 29 -2.98 -8.74 -14.02
CA LEU A 29 -3.43 -7.37 -13.88
C LEU A 29 -3.21 -6.85 -12.46
N ILE A 30 -2.79 -5.60 -12.39
CA ILE A 30 -2.59 -4.88 -11.13
C ILE A 30 -3.94 -4.39 -10.59
N ASP A 31 -4.16 -4.64 -9.30
CA ASP A 31 -5.24 -4.03 -8.52
C ASP A 31 -4.80 -2.68 -7.92
N GLY A 32 -3.57 -2.58 -7.45
CA GLY A 32 -3.00 -1.31 -6.98
C GLY A 32 -1.52 -1.40 -6.65
N ALA A 33 -0.76 -0.39 -7.06
CA ALA A 33 0.68 -0.25 -6.81
C ALA A 33 0.99 1.07 -6.07
N GLY A 34 0.14 1.43 -5.11
CA GLY A 34 0.03 2.75 -4.47
C GLY A 34 -1.07 3.62 -5.08
N ASP A 35 -1.28 4.81 -4.54
CA ASP A 35 -2.23 5.79 -5.07
C ASP A 35 -1.54 6.99 -5.72
N ILE A 36 -2.26 7.64 -6.63
CA ILE A 36 -1.89 8.90 -7.25
C ILE A 36 -2.95 9.93 -6.90
N TYR A 37 -2.50 11.12 -6.51
CA TYR A 37 -3.35 12.26 -6.22
C TYR A 37 -3.01 13.41 -7.18
N HIS A 38 -4.02 13.98 -7.82
CA HIS A 38 -3.89 15.15 -8.67
C HIS A 38 -4.22 16.41 -7.88
N VAL A 39 -3.60 17.54 -8.22
CA VAL A 39 -3.82 18.84 -7.55
C VAL A 39 -5.28 19.30 -7.56
N SER A 40 -6.11 18.78 -8.48
CA SER A 40 -7.55 19.03 -8.52
C SER A 40 -8.37 18.27 -7.45
N GLY A 41 -7.73 17.43 -6.63
CA GLY A 41 -8.41 16.56 -5.67
C GLY A 41 -8.81 15.19 -6.22
N ALA A 42 -8.50 14.89 -7.48
CA ALA A 42 -8.79 13.58 -8.06
C ALA A 42 -7.76 12.54 -7.61
N ALA A 43 -8.22 11.33 -7.26
CA ALA A 43 -7.37 10.23 -6.84
C ALA A 43 -7.66 8.97 -7.65
N TRP A 44 -6.62 8.18 -7.92
CA TRP A 44 -6.75 6.86 -8.54
C TRP A 44 -5.61 5.93 -8.12
N ARG A 45 -5.86 4.64 -8.27
CA ARG A 45 -4.85 3.61 -7.99
C ARG A 45 -3.80 3.57 -9.09
N ARG A 46 -2.53 3.68 -8.70
CA ARG A 46 -1.39 3.52 -9.59
C ARG A 46 -1.42 2.11 -10.18
N GLY A 47 -1.34 2.02 -11.50
CA GLY A 47 -1.28 0.76 -12.24
C GLY A 47 -2.62 0.00 -12.35
N TYR A 48 -3.75 0.53 -11.89
CA TYR A 48 -5.02 -0.17 -11.97
C TYR A 48 -5.35 -0.68 -13.39
N ASN A 49 -5.70 -1.97 -13.51
CA ASN A 49 -5.95 -2.67 -14.78
C ASN A 49 -4.78 -2.70 -15.78
N ARG A 50 -3.57 -2.28 -15.38
CA ARG A 50 -2.36 -2.47 -16.21
C ARG A 50 -1.86 -3.90 -16.08
N VAL A 51 -1.26 -4.40 -17.16
CA VAL A 51 -0.54 -5.68 -17.15
C VAL A 51 0.69 -5.52 -16.28
N LEU A 52 0.94 -6.49 -15.41
CA LEU A 52 2.13 -6.54 -14.57
C LEU A 52 3.40 -6.48 -15.44
N SER A 53 4.30 -5.58 -15.08
CA SER A 53 5.57 -5.36 -15.77
C SER A 53 6.70 -5.18 -14.76
N GLU A 54 7.94 -5.28 -15.24
CA GLU A 54 9.16 -5.06 -14.46
C GLU A 54 9.20 -3.70 -13.74
N GLU A 55 8.49 -2.69 -14.25
CA GLU A 55 8.39 -1.38 -13.59
C GLU A 55 7.72 -1.49 -12.22
N TYR A 56 6.68 -2.33 -12.10
CA TYR A 56 5.90 -2.49 -10.88
C TYR A 56 6.53 -3.45 -9.87
N LEU A 57 7.55 -4.20 -10.30
CA LEU A 57 8.33 -5.10 -9.43
C LEU A 57 9.49 -4.38 -8.73
N ARG A 58 9.76 -3.12 -9.10
CA ARG A 58 10.78 -2.30 -8.45
C ARG A 58 10.17 -1.51 -7.30
N GLU A 59 10.94 -1.41 -6.21
CA GLU A 59 10.62 -0.51 -5.10
C GLU A 59 10.51 0.94 -5.60
N ALA A 60 9.50 1.66 -5.14
CA ALA A 60 9.27 3.05 -5.45
C ALA A 60 8.55 3.76 -4.31
N GLU A 61 8.81 5.05 -4.15
CA GLU A 61 8.01 5.90 -3.28
C GLU A 61 6.61 6.13 -3.90
N ILE A 62 5.60 6.15 -3.04
CA ILE A 62 4.20 6.26 -3.40
C ILE A 62 3.53 7.27 -2.47
N PHE A 63 2.46 7.91 -2.95
CA PHE A 63 1.76 8.93 -2.18
C PHE A 63 1.04 8.36 -0.96
N SER A 64 0.32 7.25 -1.15
CA SER A 64 -0.34 6.52 -0.07
C SER A 64 -0.36 5.01 -0.33
N ALA A 65 -0.46 4.25 0.75
CA ALA A 65 -0.53 2.79 0.76
C ALA A 65 -1.99 2.32 0.84
N CYS A 66 -2.27 1.18 0.20
CA CYS A 66 -3.56 0.52 0.38
C CYS A 66 -3.62 -0.16 1.75
N GLY A 67 -4.65 0.14 2.55
CA GLY A 67 -4.82 -0.41 3.88
C GLY A 67 -4.90 -1.94 3.96
N GLY A 68 -5.36 -2.60 2.90
CA GLY A 68 -5.40 -4.07 2.82
C GLY A 68 -4.05 -4.73 2.55
N ALA A 69 -3.02 -3.95 2.22
CA ALA A 69 -1.70 -4.46 1.86
C ALA A 69 -0.62 -3.46 2.30
N MET A 70 -0.63 -3.06 3.57
CA MET A 70 0.39 -2.19 4.14
C MET A 70 0.89 -2.67 5.49
N ALA A 71 2.07 -2.21 5.85
CA ALA A 71 2.60 -2.26 7.21
C ALA A 71 2.91 -0.84 7.68
N VAL A 72 2.59 -0.54 8.93
CA VAL A 72 2.91 0.74 9.58
C VAL A 72 3.70 0.47 10.85
N ARG A 73 4.68 1.32 11.13
CA ARG A 73 5.45 1.24 12.36
C ARG A 73 4.54 1.52 13.56
N THR A 74 4.55 0.61 14.54
CA THR A 74 3.69 0.68 15.73
C THR A 74 3.79 2.02 16.46
N GLU A 75 4.99 2.52 16.74
CA GLU A 75 5.17 3.81 17.44
C GLU A 75 4.57 5.01 16.66
N VAL A 76 4.53 4.94 15.32
CA VAL A 76 3.93 5.98 14.48
C VAL A 76 2.42 5.86 14.52
N TYR A 77 1.90 4.64 14.39
CA TYR A 77 0.47 4.35 14.49
C TYR A 77 -0.10 4.82 15.84
N GLU A 78 0.54 4.45 16.94
CA GLU A 78 0.12 4.84 18.30
C GLU A 78 0.22 6.35 18.51
N ARG A 79 1.31 6.99 18.07
CA ARG A 79 1.48 8.45 18.18
C ARG A 79 0.42 9.24 17.40
N LEU A 80 -0.06 8.69 16.30
CA LEU A 80 -1.11 9.31 15.47
C LEU A 80 -2.54 9.01 15.96
N GLY A 81 -2.70 8.22 17.03
CA GLY A 81 -4.02 7.86 17.58
C GLY A 81 -4.71 6.71 16.84
N GLY A 82 -3.99 5.99 15.99
CA GLY A 82 -4.50 4.86 15.22
C GLY A 82 -5.44 5.26 14.07
N PHE A 83 -6.25 4.31 13.61
CA PHE A 83 -7.31 4.58 12.64
C PHE A 83 -8.54 5.18 13.31
N ASP A 84 -9.23 6.06 12.58
CA ASP A 84 -10.52 6.60 12.99
C ASP A 84 -11.56 5.46 13.08
N PRO A 85 -12.12 5.18 14.28
CA PRO A 85 -13.07 4.10 14.48
C PRO A 85 -14.42 4.34 13.77
N ASP A 86 -14.75 5.60 13.49
CA ASP A 86 -15.99 5.98 12.81
C ASP A 86 -15.84 5.95 11.27
N PHE A 87 -14.60 5.82 10.77
CA PHE A 87 -14.30 5.82 9.35
C PHE A 87 -14.28 4.41 8.74
N PHE A 88 -15.42 4.01 8.16
CA PHE A 88 -15.55 2.72 7.47
C PHE A 88 -15.33 2.84 5.95
N VAL A 89 -14.07 2.93 5.52
CA VAL A 89 -13.69 2.79 4.10
C VAL A 89 -12.57 1.75 3.96
N THR A 90 -12.96 0.51 3.66
CA THR A 90 -12.13 -0.63 3.21
C THR A 90 -10.81 -0.89 3.96
N TRP A 91 -10.85 -1.06 5.28
CA TRP A 91 -9.82 -1.79 6.03
C TRP A 91 -10.23 -3.27 6.18
N LYS A 92 -10.23 -4.06 5.10
CA LYS A 92 -10.42 -5.51 5.25
C LYS A 92 -9.07 -6.17 5.54
N ILE A 93 -8.61 -6.06 6.78
CA ILE A 93 -7.73 -7.05 7.39
C ILE A 93 -8.68 -8.08 8.00
N LEU A 94 -8.91 -9.19 7.30
CA LEU A 94 -9.37 -10.40 7.96
C LEU A 94 -8.11 -11.12 8.43
N ILE A 95 -8.00 -11.27 9.75
CA ILE A 95 -7.14 -12.25 10.42
C ILE A 95 -7.37 -13.65 9.85
#